data_AF-A0A2N0XD58-F1
#
_entry.id   AF-A0A2N0XD58-F1
#
_cell.length_a   1.000
_cell.length_b   1.000
_cell.length_c   1.000
_cell.angle_alpha   90.00
_cell.angle_beta   90.00
_cell.angle_gamma   90.00
#
_symmetry.space_group_name_H-M   'P 1'
#
loop_
_entity.id
_entity.type
_entity.pdbx_description
1 polymer ?
#
loop_
_entity_poly.entity_id
_entity_poly.type
_entity_poly.pdbx_seq_one_letter_code
_entity_poly.pdbx_strand_id
1 'polypeptide(L)'
;MWTKSYSVTTKEVTKEQIWKLTTDIDHWKNWDETVEDSKLLGEFKVGEYFMLKPKGGPKVKIKLVEIIPFKKFTDQTSFPLAKMYGEHFYEETEDGLKITVTMTMKGLLSKIWIKLVANDIVKSLPEDIINQIKNAKKL
;
A
#
# COMPACT_ATOMS: atom_id res chain seq x y z
N MET A 1 16.40 0.02 11.97
CA MET A 1 15.01 -0.05 11.48
C MET A 1 14.55 1.37 11.21
N TRP A 2 13.91 1.62 10.08
CA TRP A 2 13.35 2.92 9.71
C TRP A 2 11.87 2.75 9.49
N THR A 3 11.06 3.65 10.01
CA THR A 3 9.59 3.59 9.92
C THR A 3 9.04 5.01 9.79
N LYS A 4 8.06 5.18 8.91
CA LYS A 4 7.28 6.41 8.74
C LYS A 4 5.83 6.06 8.51
N SER A 5 4.94 6.88 9.05
CA SER A 5 3.50 6.68 8.95
C SER A 5 2.84 7.98 8.51
N TYR A 6 1.80 7.84 7.70
CA TYR A 6 0.88 8.92 7.38
C TYR A 6 -0.55 8.45 7.64
N SER A 7 -1.37 9.34 8.20
CA SER A 7 -2.75 9.04 8.56
C SER A 7 -3.66 10.20 8.19
N VAL A 8 -4.87 9.87 7.74
CA VAL A 8 -5.95 10.82 7.50
C VAL A 8 -7.26 10.23 8.01
N THR A 9 -8.15 11.09 8.52
CA THR A 9 -9.51 10.72 8.89
C THR A 9 -10.48 11.34 7.89
N THR A 10 -11.40 10.55 7.34
CA THR A 10 -12.37 11.01 6.35
C THR A 10 -13.76 10.40 6.56
N LYS A 11 -14.80 11.16 6.21
CA LYS A 11 -16.20 10.68 6.14
C LYS A 11 -16.63 10.37 4.70
N GLU A 12 -15.73 10.49 3.73
CA GLU A 12 -16.07 10.40 2.31
C GLU A 12 -16.21 8.96 1.79
N VAL A 13 -15.62 7.99 2.50
CA VAL A 13 -15.60 6.58 2.09
C VAL A 13 -15.78 5.66 3.30
N THR A 14 -16.36 4.49 3.07
CA THR A 14 -16.45 3.43 4.09
C THR A 14 -15.21 2.52 4.05
N LYS A 15 -15.03 1.71 5.10
CA LYS A 15 -13.95 0.72 5.13
C LYS A 15 -14.12 -0.33 4.03
N GLU A 16 -15.35 -0.68 3.66
CA GLU A 16 -15.64 -1.63 2.59
C GLU A 16 -15.25 -1.07 1.22
N GLN A 17 -15.54 0.20 0.95
CA GLN A 17 -15.16 0.87 -0.31
C GLN A 17 -13.65 0.96 -0.47
N ILE A 18 -12.93 1.44 0.56
CA ILE A 18 -11.47 1.54 0.49
C ILE A 18 -10.84 0.15 0.42
N TRP A 19 -11.35 -0.83 1.17
CA TRP A 19 -10.86 -2.20 1.16
C TRP A 19 -11.04 -2.83 -0.22
N LYS A 20 -12.22 -2.68 -0.83
CA LYS A 20 -12.49 -3.19 -2.17
C LYS A 20 -11.54 -2.57 -3.19
N LEU A 21 -11.33 -1.25 -3.15
CA LEU A 21 -10.40 -0.57 -4.06
C LEU A 21 -8.96 -1.08 -3.90
N THR A 22 -8.47 -1.16 -2.67
CA THR A 22 -7.05 -1.49 -2.42
C THR A 22 -6.75 -2.96 -2.57
N THR A 23 -7.70 -3.86 -2.30
CA THR A 23 -7.50 -5.31 -2.47
C THR A 23 -7.75 -5.80 -3.90
N ASP A 24 -8.40 -5.00 -4.75
CA ASP A 24 -8.58 -5.28 -6.18
C ASP A 24 -7.32 -4.93 -6.99
N ILE A 25 -6.24 -5.67 -6.71
CA ILE A 25 -4.90 -5.42 -7.25
C ILE A 25 -4.88 -5.41 -8.78
N ASP A 26 -5.64 -6.28 -9.44
CA ASP A 26 -5.63 -6.42 -10.90
C ASP A 26 -6.13 -5.16 -11.63
N HIS A 27 -6.87 -4.31 -10.93
CA HIS A 27 -7.49 -3.11 -11.49
C HIS A 27 -6.83 -1.81 -11.00
N TRP A 28 -5.70 -1.84 -10.29
CA TRP A 28 -5.01 -0.62 -9.85
C TRP A 28 -4.66 0.32 -11.01
N LYS A 29 -4.21 -0.21 -12.15
CA LYS A 29 -3.91 0.59 -13.36
C LYS A 29 -5.10 1.41 -13.91
N ASN A 30 -6.33 1.08 -13.51
CA ASN A 30 -7.53 1.77 -13.98
C ASN A 30 -7.78 3.08 -13.23
N TRP A 31 -7.19 3.26 -12.05
CA TRP A 31 -7.46 4.41 -11.18
C TRP A 31 -6.21 5.05 -10.56
N ASP A 32 -5.11 4.30 -10.48
CA ASP A 32 -3.81 4.78 -10.04
C ASP A 32 -2.93 5.08 -11.26
N GLU A 33 -2.78 6.37 -11.55
CA GLU A 33 -1.96 6.83 -12.67
C GLU A 33 -0.46 6.53 -12.49
N THR A 34 0.00 6.18 -11.28
CA THR A 34 1.39 5.79 -11.02
C THR A 34 1.64 4.31 -11.35
N VAL A 35 0.59 3.51 -11.52
CA VAL A 35 0.66 2.08 -11.85
C VAL A 35 0.58 1.88 -13.36
N GLU A 36 1.57 1.18 -13.92
CA GLU A 36 1.57 0.75 -15.32
C GLU A 36 0.85 -0.60 -15.47
N ASP A 37 1.13 -1.55 -14.58
CA ASP A 37 0.48 -2.85 -14.54
C ASP A 37 0.53 -3.45 -13.13
N SER A 38 -0.45 -4.27 -12.80
CA SER A 38 -0.55 -4.96 -11.51
C SER A 38 -1.32 -6.26 -11.67
N LYS A 39 -0.86 -7.32 -11.00
CA LYS A 39 -1.46 -8.64 -11.13
C LYS A 39 -1.28 -9.49 -9.88
N LEU A 40 -2.38 -9.90 -9.27
CA LEU A 40 -2.40 -10.89 -8.21
C LEU A 40 -2.08 -12.27 -8.79
N LEU A 41 -1.18 -13.00 -8.12
CA LEU A 41 -0.72 -14.32 -8.57
C LEU A 41 -1.50 -15.48 -7.94
N GLY A 42 -2.65 -15.19 -7.34
CA GLY A 42 -3.48 -16.12 -6.59
C GLY A 42 -4.69 -15.40 -5.98
N GLU A 43 -5.09 -15.79 -4.78
CA GLU A 43 -6.11 -15.10 -4.00
C GLU A 43 -5.47 -14.01 -3.13
N PHE A 44 -6.27 -13.04 -2.68
CA PHE A 44 -5.81 -12.02 -1.74
C PHE A 44 -5.74 -12.63 -0.33
N LYS A 45 -4.70 -13.44 -0.08
CA LYS A 45 -4.49 -14.18 1.18
C LYS A 45 -3.02 -14.13 1.62
N VAL A 46 -2.79 -14.34 2.92
CA VAL A 46 -1.44 -14.33 3.51
C VAL A 46 -0.61 -15.45 2.88
N GLY A 47 0.63 -15.13 2.52
CA GLY A 47 1.55 -16.04 1.86
C GLY A 47 1.59 -15.90 0.34
N GLU A 48 0.53 -15.38 -0.27
CA GLU A 48 0.45 -15.13 -1.71
C GLU A 48 1.23 -13.89 -2.14
N TYR A 49 1.31 -13.71 -3.46
CA TYR A 49 2.08 -12.67 -4.10
C TYR A 49 1.26 -11.91 -5.12
N PHE A 50 1.66 -10.68 -5.38
CA PHE A 50 1.27 -9.94 -6.56
C PHE A 50 2.49 -9.34 -7.25
N MET A 51 2.34 -9.07 -8.53
CA MET A 51 3.30 -8.31 -9.31
C MET A 51 2.80 -6.87 -9.41
N LEU A 52 3.69 -5.92 -9.19
CA LEU A 52 3.45 -4.49 -9.40
C LEU A 52 4.49 -3.95 -10.37
N LYS A 53 4.06 -3.21 -11.38
CA LYS A 53 4.91 -2.44 -12.28
C LYS A 53 4.47 -0.97 -12.15
N PRO A 54 5.22 -0.15 -11.41
CA PRO A 54 5.00 1.29 -11.41
C PRO A 54 5.53 1.90 -12.71
N LYS A 55 4.95 3.03 -13.12
CA LYS A 55 5.46 3.81 -14.26
C LYS A 55 6.87 4.31 -13.96
N GLY A 56 7.79 4.08 -14.90
CA GLY A 56 9.20 4.48 -14.75
C GLY A 56 10.02 3.64 -13.78
N GLY A 57 9.45 2.62 -13.12
CA GLY A 57 10.16 1.71 -12.22
C GLY A 57 10.18 0.26 -12.69
N PRO A 58 10.97 -0.63 -12.06
CA PRO A 58 11.03 -2.04 -12.43
C PRO A 58 9.77 -2.80 -11.98
N LYS A 59 9.49 -3.94 -12.62
CA LYS A 59 8.45 -4.85 -12.15
C LYS A 59 8.92 -5.52 -10.86
N VAL A 60 8.14 -5.42 -9.80
CA VAL A 60 8.45 -5.96 -8.47
C VAL A 60 7.45 -7.04 -8.07
N LYS A 61 7.93 -8.09 -7.40
CA LYS A 61 7.11 -9.13 -6.79
C LYS A 61 6.95 -8.83 -5.30
N ILE A 62 5.71 -8.68 -4.86
CA ILE A 62 5.36 -8.26 -3.51
C ILE A 62 4.58 -9.39 -2.84
N LYS A 63 4.89 -9.64 -1.56
CA LYS A 63 4.26 -10.71 -0.77
C LYS A 63 3.22 -10.14 0.18
N LEU A 64 2.06 -10.77 0.28
CA LEU A 64 1.06 -10.48 1.32
C LEU A 64 1.45 -11.24 2.60
N VAL A 65 1.71 -10.51 3.69
CA VAL A 65 2.24 -11.11 4.94
C VAL A 65 1.29 -11.03 6.12
N GLU A 66 0.30 -10.14 6.09
CA GLU A 66 -0.74 -10.07 7.11
C GLU A 66 -2.03 -9.54 6.46
N ILE A 67 -3.17 -10.14 6.77
CA ILE A 67 -4.48 -9.70 6.29
C ILE A 67 -5.50 -9.91 7.41
N ILE A 68 -6.19 -8.83 7.77
CA ILE A 68 -7.36 -8.82 8.64
C ILE A 68 -8.44 -8.07 7.84
N PRO A 69 -9.44 -8.79 7.29
CA PRO A 69 -10.46 -8.20 6.43
C PRO A 69 -11.04 -6.89 6.98
N PHE A 70 -11.15 -5.88 6.11
CA PHE A 70 -11.68 -4.54 6.41
C PHE A 70 -10.93 -3.73 7.48
N LYS A 71 -9.78 -4.22 7.96
CA LYS A 71 -9.04 -3.60 9.06
C LYS A 71 -7.57 -3.39 8.75
N LYS A 72 -6.89 -4.41 8.22
CA LYS A 72 -5.45 -4.35 7.98
C LYS A 72 -5.04 -5.24 6.82
N PHE A 73 -4.12 -4.78 6.00
CA PHE A 73 -3.23 -5.70 5.30
C PHE A 73 -1.80 -5.19 5.32
N THR A 74 -0.85 -6.10 5.14
CA THR A 74 0.56 -5.77 5.07
C THR A 74 1.19 -6.51 3.92
N ASP A 75 1.85 -5.74 3.07
CA ASP A 75 2.66 -6.25 1.98
C ASP A 75 4.15 -6.12 2.30
N GLN A 76 4.96 -6.96 1.66
CA GLN A 76 6.39 -7.03 1.87
C GLN A 76 7.12 -7.08 0.54
N THR A 77 7.95 -6.07 0.28
CA THR A 77 8.83 -6.00 -0.88
C THR A 77 10.25 -6.37 -0.46
N SER A 78 10.90 -7.25 -1.21
CA SER A 78 12.26 -7.72 -0.93
C SER A 78 13.27 -6.94 -1.76
N PHE A 79 14.35 -6.49 -1.11
CA PHE A 79 15.47 -5.80 -1.72
C PHE A 79 16.77 -6.57 -1.42
N PRO A 80 17.85 -6.36 -2.19
CA PRO A 80 19.17 -6.85 -1.80
C PRO A 80 19.53 -6.46 -0.36
N LEU A 81 19.64 -7.46 0.51
CA LEU A 81 19.96 -7.34 1.94
C LEU A 81 19.02 -6.41 2.74
N ALA A 82 17.79 -6.19 2.26
CA ALA A 82 16.77 -5.41 2.97
C ALA A 82 15.34 -5.86 2.62
N LYS A 83 14.38 -5.46 3.46
CA LYS A 83 12.94 -5.67 3.25
C LYS A 83 12.19 -4.41 3.61
N MET A 84 11.21 -4.07 2.79
CA MET A 84 10.24 -3.01 3.06
C MET A 84 8.88 -3.65 3.34
N TYR A 85 8.15 -3.06 4.27
CA TYR A 85 6.79 -3.45 4.64
C TYR A 85 5.89 -2.23 4.47
N GLY A 86 4.80 -2.40 3.72
CA GLY A 86 3.69 -1.44 3.64
C GLY A 86 2.54 -1.95 4.47
N GLU A 87 2.24 -1.28 5.59
CA GLU A 87 1.11 -1.63 6.45
C GLU A 87 -0.03 -0.65 6.19
N HIS A 88 -1.17 -1.17 5.74
CA HIS A 88 -2.39 -0.42 5.49
C HIS A 88 -3.39 -0.76 6.59
N PHE A 89 -3.84 0.24 7.33
CA PHE A 89 -4.74 0.10 8.46
C PHE A 89 -5.96 1.00 8.32
N TYR A 90 -7.13 0.44 8.62
CA TYR A 90 -8.44 1.08 8.50
C TYR A 90 -9.16 0.94 9.83
N GLU A 91 -9.49 2.08 10.45
CA GLU A 91 -10.09 2.16 11.77
C GLU A 91 -11.31 3.08 11.74
N GLU A 92 -12.46 2.58 12.18
CA GLU A 92 -13.65 3.42 12.37
C GLU A 92 -13.51 4.22 13.65
N THR A 93 -13.71 5.53 13.54
CA THR A 93 -13.71 6.47 14.66
C THR A 93 -15.00 7.31 14.65
N GLU A 94 -15.26 8.05 15.72
CA GLU A 94 -16.40 8.98 15.78
C GLU A 94 -16.34 10.07 14.70
N ASP A 95 -15.13 10.40 14.24
CA ASP A 95 -14.87 11.43 13.23
C ASP A 95 -14.84 10.87 11.79
N GLY A 96 -15.01 9.56 11.60
CA GLY A 96 -15.04 8.89 10.30
C GLY A 96 -14.07 7.72 10.20
N LEU A 97 -13.72 7.32 8.97
CA LEU A 97 -12.73 6.29 8.72
C LEU A 97 -11.33 6.89 8.79
N LYS A 98 -10.52 6.41 9.73
CA LYS A 98 -9.09 6.70 9.80
C LYS A 98 -8.31 5.68 8.98
N ILE A 99 -7.63 6.19 7.97
CA ILE A 99 -6.75 5.43 7.09
C ILE A 99 -5.31 5.73 7.50
N THR A 100 -4.53 4.70 7.78
CA THR A 100 -3.11 4.83 8.13
C THR A 100 -2.27 3.94 7.23
N VAL A 101 -1.25 4.51 6.60
CA VAL A 101 -0.24 3.77 5.85
C VAL A 101 1.10 3.94 6.56
N THR A 102 1.73 2.82 6.92
CA THR A 102 3.03 2.79 7.57
C THR A 102 4.04 2.06 6.71
N MET A 103 5.12 2.75 6.35
CA MET A 103 6.24 2.19 5.60
C MET A 103 7.39 1.89 6.56
N THR A 104 7.82 0.64 6.57
CA THR A 104 8.92 0.17 7.42
C THR A 104 10.01 -0.47 6.56
N MET A 105 11.27 -0.03 6.71
CA MET A 105 12.44 -0.61 6.05
C MET A 105 13.40 -1.22 7.09
N LYS A 106 13.81 -2.48 6.87
CA LYS A 106 14.73 -3.24 7.73
C LYS A 106 15.78 -3.98 6.91
N GLY A 107 17.00 -4.15 7.44
CA GLY A 107 18.07 -4.93 6.81
C GLY A 107 19.43 -4.21 6.83
N LEU A 108 20.48 -4.93 6.40
CA LEU A 108 21.86 -4.44 6.40
C LEU A 108 22.04 -3.23 5.48
N LEU A 109 21.42 -3.26 4.30
CA LEU A 109 21.49 -2.17 3.33
C LEU A 109 20.30 -1.20 3.41
N SER A 110 19.56 -1.18 4.53
CA SER A 110 18.34 -0.35 4.63
C SER A 110 18.60 1.12 4.33
N LYS A 111 19.73 1.69 4.76
CA LYS A 111 20.08 3.10 4.52
C LYS A 111 20.17 3.46 3.03
N ILE A 112 20.62 2.54 2.19
CA ILE A 112 20.70 2.74 0.73
C ILE A 112 19.28 2.77 0.16
N TRP A 113 18.48 1.75 0.47
CA TRP A 113 17.10 1.64 -0.03
C TRP A 113 16.16 2.73 0.51
N ILE A 114 16.41 3.25 1.72
CA ILE A 114 15.67 4.41 2.24
C ILE A 114 15.90 5.63 1.36
N LYS A 115 17.15 5.90 0.98
CA LYS A 115 17.49 7.06 0.14
C LYS A 115 16.98 6.92 -1.30
N LEU A 116 17.06 5.71 -1.86
CA LEU A 116 16.71 5.47 -3.27
C LEU A 116 15.21 5.25 -3.52
N VAL A 117 14.47 4.74 -2.53
CA VAL A 117 13.09 4.27 -2.74
C VAL A 117 12.16 4.75 -1.62
N ALA A 118 12.46 4.39 -0.37
CA ALA A 118 11.46 4.53 0.70
C ALA A 118 11.09 5.99 1.01
N ASN A 119 12.03 6.93 0.87
CA ASN A 119 11.77 8.35 1.07
C ASN A 119 10.78 8.92 0.05
N ASP A 120 10.85 8.50 -1.21
CA ASP A 120 9.97 9.03 -2.24
C ASP A 120 8.56 8.44 -2.12
N ILE A 121 8.44 7.15 -1.78
CA ILE A 121 7.15 6.53 -1.42
C ILE A 121 6.51 7.26 -0.23
N VAL A 122 7.27 7.53 0.83
CA VAL A 122 6.70 8.22 2.01
C VAL A 122 6.27 9.65 1.71
N LYS A 123 6.97 10.35 0.81
CA LYS A 123 6.57 11.69 0.38
C LYS A 123 5.26 11.68 -0.40
N SER A 124 4.99 10.64 -1.20
CA SER A 124 3.75 10.54 -2.00
C SER A 124 2.54 10.02 -1.22
N LEU A 125 2.72 9.48 -0.01
CA LEU A 125 1.61 8.92 0.77
C LEU A 125 0.40 9.85 0.93
N PRO A 126 0.56 11.17 1.17
CA PRO A 126 -0.59 12.07 1.23
C PRO A 126 -1.38 12.10 -0.08
N GLU A 127 -0.72 12.27 -1.22
CA GLU A 127 -1.37 12.26 -2.52
C GLU A 127 -1.96 10.89 -2.86
N ASP A 128 -1.25 9.80 -2.55
CA ASP A 128 -1.68 8.43 -2.81
C ASP A 128 -2.97 8.09 -2.04
N ILE A 129 -3.05 8.44 -0.75
CA ILE A 129 -4.27 8.20 0.04
C ILE A 129 -5.43 9.08 -0.45
N ILE A 130 -5.18 10.34 -0.82
CA ILE A 130 -6.22 11.20 -1.42
C ILE A 130 -6.75 10.58 -2.71
N ASN A 131 -5.86 10.06 -3.57
CA ASN A 131 -6.26 9.39 -4.81
C ASN A 131 -7.06 8.11 -4.53
N GLN A 132 -6.68 7.33 -3.52
CA GLN A 132 -7.44 6.16 -3.08
C GLN A 132 -8.84 6.55 -2.60
N ILE A 133 -8.97 7.55 -1.71
CA ILE A 133 -10.28 8.03 -1.23
C ILE A 133 -11.15 8.47 -2.41
N LYS A 134 -10.59 9.28 -3.33
CA LYS A 134 -11.31 9.79 -4.51
C LYS A 134 -11.88 8.67 -5.39
N ASN A 135 -11.16 7.57 -5.55
CA ASN A 135 -11.59 6.46 -6.40
C ASN A 135 -12.45 5.44 -5.65
N ALA A 136 -12.19 5.21 -4.37
CA ALA A 136 -13.01 4.36 -3.51
C ALA A 136 -14.44 4.90 -3.36
N LYS A 137 -14.61 6.23 -3.33
CA LYS A 137 -15.93 6.90 -3.29
C LYS A 137 -16.85 6.56 -4.47
N LYS A 138 -16.29 6.04 -5.57
CA LYS A 138 -17.03 5.69 -6.79
C LYS A 138 -17.52 4.23 -6.78
N LEU A 139 -17.11 3.43 -5.80
CA LEU A 139 -17.45 2.01 -5.65
C LEU A 139 -18.70 1.81 -4.79
#